data_AF-A0A3R6IYZ1-F1
#
_entry.id   AF-A0A3R6IYZ1-F1
#
_cell.length_a   1.000
_cell.length_b   1.000
_cell.length_c   1.000
_cell.angle_alpha   90.00
_cell.angle_beta   90.00
_cell.angle_gamma   90.00
#
_symmetry.space_group_name_H-M   'P 1'
#
loop_
_entity.id
_entity.type
_entity.pdbx_description
1 polymer ?
#
loop_
_entity_poly.entity_id
_entity_poly.type
_entity_poly.pdbx_seq_one_letter_code
_entity_poly.pdbx_strand_id
1 'polypeptide(L)'
;MKTFFLKSRRRLLLFVLLFMTGSSLSAVVYAQISERVFKTDYRIDPEKKGELSIDVDNLSFFKDNEFSSYYIKGYSLPGLWLQTKAVYYPLDIIKVEAGVHMLRFWGANRYPNVAYQDIATWKGDQYQKGLHVLPFFRAQVALSEHVNIVLGDIYGGANHNLIEPLYFPELNLTADPEMGLQFLYNSRFFDLDTWLNWESFIFKDDTHQEAFSFGVSTRVKFNDPESCFHFYLPVQGTGQHRGGELIEIHSVATLLNGAAGIGALWNTGHPVFKNVNLEFDAAGYTQQSGSLLPFDSGYGLYARASADIYDFRIKTSYWKCHEFVSLFGFPSYGALSTKYEGFVFEDPTSFYIGLEYSREFAKGFSMGLDLDVYQQSAGTMRVIANGDTFPIKSYTDISVGIYLRINPSFLIKRF
;
A
#
# COMPACT_ATOMS: atom_id res chain seq x y z
N MET A 1 -26.75 -42.52 -32.47
CA MET A 1 -25.53 -41.75 -32.13
C MET A 1 -25.28 -40.59 -33.12
N LYS A 2 -26.29 -39.74 -33.39
CA LYS A 2 -26.19 -38.59 -34.32
C LYS A 2 -26.88 -37.30 -33.84
N THR A 3 -27.33 -37.24 -32.59
CA THR A 3 -28.12 -36.10 -32.06
C THR A 3 -27.50 -35.37 -30.87
N PHE A 4 -26.27 -35.70 -30.46
CA PHE A 4 -25.61 -35.04 -29.32
C PHE A 4 -24.60 -33.95 -29.72
N PHE A 5 -24.13 -33.92 -30.97
CA PHE A 5 -23.07 -32.99 -31.39
C PHE A 5 -23.53 -31.60 -31.86
N LEU A 6 -24.83 -31.39 -32.09
CA LEU A 6 -25.33 -30.10 -32.59
C LEU A 6 -25.73 -29.08 -31.50
N LYS A 7 -25.89 -29.51 -30.24
CA LYS A 7 -26.29 -28.63 -29.13
C LYS A 7 -25.13 -27.86 -28.48
N SER A 8 -23.90 -28.35 -28.60
CA SER A 8 -22.70 -27.74 -27.99
C SER A 8 -22.20 -26.49 -28.75
N ARG A 9 -22.26 -26.50 -30.09
CA ARG A 9 -21.76 -25.37 -30.90
C ARG A 9 -22.59 -24.09 -30.80
N ARG A 10 -23.89 -24.17 -30.49
CA ARG A 10 -24.76 -22.98 -30.33
C ARG A 10 -24.58 -22.26 -28.99
N ARG A 11 -24.11 -22.95 -27.93
CA ARG A 11 -23.80 -22.30 -26.64
C ARG A 11 -22.41 -21.64 -26.65
N LEU A 12 -21.47 -22.22 -27.39
CA LEU A 12 -20.13 -21.63 -27.57
C LEU A 12 -20.18 -20.37 -28.44
N LEU A 13 -21.04 -20.33 -29.47
CA LEU A 13 -21.20 -19.13 -30.30
C LEU A 13 -21.86 -17.96 -29.57
N LEU A 14 -22.79 -18.21 -28.64
CA LEU A 14 -23.40 -17.13 -27.83
C LEU A 14 -22.42 -16.54 -26.79
N PHE A 15 -21.46 -17.32 -26.31
CA PHE A 15 -20.39 -16.82 -25.45
C PHE A 15 -19.35 -15.99 -26.21
N VAL A 16 -19.12 -16.29 -27.50
CA VAL A 16 -18.18 -15.54 -28.35
C VAL A 16 -18.82 -14.28 -28.95
N LEU A 17 -20.14 -14.28 -29.18
CA LEU A 17 -20.86 -13.10 -29.71
C LEU A 17 -21.20 -12.03 -28.66
N LEU A 18 -21.11 -12.32 -27.36
CA LEU A 18 -21.21 -11.29 -26.30
C LEU A 18 -19.91 -10.50 -26.08
N PHE A 19 -18.80 -10.88 -26.77
CA PHE A 19 -17.47 -10.28 -26.61
C PHE A 19 -17.12 -9.26 -27.72
N MET A 20 -18.03 -8.98 -28.65
CA MET A 20 -17.71 -8.24 -29.88
C MET A 20 -18.43 -6.88 -30.01
N THR A 21 -18.75 -6.21 -28.91
CA THR A 21 -19.14 -4.77 -28.95
C THR A 21 -18.61 -4.03 -27.73
N GLY A 22 -17.40 -3.51 -27.87
CA GLY A 22 -16.77 -2.61 -26.90
C GLY A 22 -15.76 -1.76 -27.64
N SER A 23 -16.24 -0.64 -28.16
CA SER A 23 -15.52 0.32 -28.99
C SER A 23 -14.25 0.83 -28.33
N SER A 24 -13.24 1.02 -29.17
CA SER A 24 -12.00 1.73 -28.96
C SER A 24 -12.12 2.96 -28.07
N LEU A 25 -11.57 2.86 -26.87
CA LEU A 25 -10.92 3.94 -26.15
C LEU A 25 -9.65 3.33 -25.55
N SER A 26 -8.51 3.93 -25.86
CA SER A 26 -7.23 3.62 -25.25
C SER A 26 -7.28 4.02 -23.77
N ALA A 27 -7.98 3.22 -22.96
CA ALA A 27 -7.85 3.26 -21.53
C ALA A 27 -6.59 2.48 -21.19
N VAL A 28 -5.64 3.11 -20.50
CA VAL A 28 -4.61 2.37 -19.78
C VAL A 28 -5.36 1.56 -18.71
N VAL A 29 -5.63 0.29 -19.00
CA VAL A 29 -6.49 -0.52 -18.13
C VAL A 29 -5.62 -1.20 -17.07
N TYR A 30 -5.47 -0.54 -15.93
CA TYR A 30 -4.82 -1.10 -14.76
C TYR A 30 -5.67 -2.21 -14.15
N ALA A 31 -5.16 -3.45 -14.05
CA ALA A 31 -5.87 -4.55 -13.39
C ALA A 31 -5.58 -4.64 -11.87
N GLN A 32 -4.83 -3.67 -11.33
CA GLN A 32 -4.32 -3.69 -9.96
C GLN A 32 -5.33 -3.06 -9.00
N ILE A 33 -5.56 -3.71 -7.86
CA ILE A 33 -6.41 -3.13 -6.80
C ILE A 33 -5.86 -1.77 -6.35
N SER A 34 -4.54 -1.63 -6.25
CA SER A 34 -3.89 -0.37 -5.90
C SER A 34 -4.34 0.80 -6.78
N GLU A 35 -4.33 0.62 -8.10
CA GLU A 35 -4.68 1.66 -9.08
C GLU A 35 -6.18 1.99 -9.07
N ARG A 36 -7.04 0.97 -8.99
CA ARG A 36 -8.49 1.16 -9.13
C ARG A 36 -9.22 1.46 -7.82
N VAL A 37 -8.66 1.03 -6.69
CA VAL A 37 -9.30 1.07 -5.39
C VAL A 37 -8.56 1.98 -4.43
N PHE A 38 -7.23 1.92 -4.31
CA PHE A 38 -6.55 2.63 -3.22
C PHE A 38 -6.03 4.01 -3.60
N LYS A 39 -5.48 4.17 -4.80
CA LYS A 39 -4.81 5.41 -5.22
C LYS A 39 -5.77 6.56 -5.48
N THR A 40 -5.31 7.77 -5.21
CA THR A 40 -5.99 9.01 -5.57
C THR A 40 -5.18 9.78 -6.60
N ASP A 41 -5.82 10.33 -7.63
CA ASP A 41 -5.11 11.15 -8.63
C ASP A 41 -4.70 12.49 -8.01
N TYR A 42 -3.40 12.79 -8.10
CA TYR A 42 -2.85 14.06 -7.64
C TYR A 42 -2.89 15.14 -8.71
N ARG A 43 -3.11 14.82 -9.99
CA ARG A 43 -3.06 15.82 -11.07
C ARG A 43 -4.10 16.93 -10.85
N ILE A 44 -3.65 18.16 -11.01
CA ILE A 44 -4.53 19.33 -11.04
C ILE A 44 -5.10 19.42 -12.45
N ASP A 45 -6.40 19.64 -12.54
CA ASP A 45 -7.11 19.87 -13.79
C ASP A 45 -7.29 21.38 -13.98
N PRO A 46 -6.54 22.02 -14.90
CA PRO A 46 -6.62 23.46 -15.13
C PRO A 46 -8.03 23.94 -15.52
N GLU A 47 -8.84 23.09 -16.13
CA GLU A 47 -10.19 23.44 -16.60
C GLU A 47 -11.16 23.67 -15.43
N LYS A 48 -10.85 23.10 -14.26
CA LYS A 48 -11.62 23.26 -13.03
C LYS A 48 -11.36 24.57 -12.30
N LYS A 49 -10.53 25.47 -12.84
CA LYS A 49 -10.30 26.79 -12.23
C LYS A 49 -11.63 27.48 -11.88
N GLY A 50 -11.73 27.91 -10.63
CA GLY A 50 -12.91 28.52 -10.04
C GLY A 50 -13.98 27.53 -9.59
N GLU A 51 -13.79 26.21 -9.70
CA GLU A 51 -14.77 25.22 -9.25
C GLU A 51 -14.59 24.86 -7.78
N LEU A 52 -15.71 24.86 -7.06
CA LEU A 52 -15.87 24.33 -5.71
C LEU A 52 -16.78 23.10 -5.80
N SER A 53 -16.29 21.94 -5.37
CA SER A 53 -17.05 20.71 -5.26
C SER A 53 -17.05 20.15 -3.83
N ILE A 54 -17.96 19.21 -3.57
CA ILE A 54 -17.91 18.33 -2.41
C ILE A 54 -17.61 16.93 -2.93
N ASP A 55 -16.54 16.33 -2.42
CA ASP A 55 -16.14 14.97 -2.70
C ASP A 55 -16.46 14.10 -1.48
N VAL A 56 -17.05 12.93 -1.74
CA VAL A 56 -17.37 11.92 -0.71
C VAL A 56 -16.64 10.64 -1.08
N ASP A 57 -15.48 10.39 -0.47
CA ASP A 57 -14.65 9.21 -0.75
C ASP A 57 -14.84 8.17 0.36
N ASN A 58 -15.35 7.01 0.01
CA ASN A 58 -15.54 5.89 0.93
C ASN A 58 -14.80 4.67 0.41
N LEU A 59 -14.09 3.99 1.30
CA LEU A 59 -13.65 2.63 1.09
C LEU A 59 -14.29 1.74 2.15
N SER A 60 -15.16 0.84 1.71
CA SER A 60 -15.71 -0.24 2.54
C SER A 60 -14.92 -1.51 2.29
N PHE A 61 -14.53 -2.21 3.34
CA PHE A 61 -13.64 -3.35 3.23
C PHE A 61 -13.97 -4.48 4.21
N PHE A 62 -13.69 -5.70 3.78
CA PHE A 62 -13.63 -6.86 4.65
C PHE A 62 -12.38 -7.64 4.26
N LYS A 63 -11.42 -7.72 5.17
CA LYS A 63 -10.20 -8.51 4.98
C LYS A 63 -10.10 -9.55 6.08
N ASP A 64 -9.81 -10.79 5.71
CA ASP A 64 -9.63 -11.89 6.64
C ASP A 64 -8.26 -12.50 6.43
N ASN A 65 -7.41 -12.41 7.46
CA ASN A 65 -6.05 -12.90 7.47
C ASN A 65 -6.00 -14.14 8.35
N GLU A 66 -6.20 -15.31 7.74
CA GLU A 66 -6.13 -16.61 8.40
C GLU A 66 -4.66 -17.05 8.53
N PHE A 67 -3.98 -16.47 9.51
CA PHE A 67 -2.57 -16.73 9.78
C PHE A 67 -2.38 -17.65 10.98
N SER A 68 -1.61 -18.71 10.76
CA SER A 68 -1.27 -19.72 11.76
C SER A 68 0.23 -19.79 12.08
N SER A 69 1.05 -19.06 11.31
CA SER A 69 2.50 -19.08 11.43
C SER A 69 3.06 -18.51 12.75
N TYR A 70 4.37 -18.59 12.90
CA TYR A 70 5.12 -17.99 14.01
C TYR A 70 5.40 -16.48 13.80
N TYR A 71 5.16 -15.95 12.60
CA TYR A 71 5.50 -14.56 12.25
C TYR A 71 4.48 -13.58 12.83
N ILE A 72 3.20 -13.84 12.58
CA ILE A 72 2.08 -12.98 12.93
C ILE A 72 0.86 -13.85 13.30
N LYS A 73 -0.01 -13.32 14.17
CA LYS A 73 -1.28 -13.97 14.52
C LYS A 73 -2.36 -13.55 13.52
N GLY A 74 -3.26 -14.47 13.14
CA GLY A 74 -4.40 -14.14 12.29
C GLY A 74 -5.39 -13.15 12.91
N TYR A 75 -6.07 -12.38 12.07
CA TYR A 75 -7.06 -11.37 12.43
C TYR A 75 -7.99 -11.07 11.25
N SER A 76 -9.12 -10.42 11.51
CA SER A 76 -10.04 -9.96 10.47
C SER A 76 -10.32 -8.47 10.64
N LEU A 77 -10.40 -7.75 9.52
CA LEU A 77 -10.65 -6.32 9.42
C LEU A 77 -11.95 -6.06 8.64
N PRO A 78 -13.13 -6.27 9.25
CA PRO A 78 -14.37 -5.72 8.72
C PRO A 78 -14.41 -4.23 9.05
N GLY A 79 -14.49 -3.34 8.06
CA GLY A 79 -14.50 -1.91 8.33
C GLY A 79 -14.81 -1.02 7.14
N LEU A 80 -14.72 0.27 7.37
CA LEU A 80 -14.74 1.30 6.34
C LEU A 80 -14.00 2.54 6.82
N TRP A 81 -13.45 3.29 5.88
CA TRP A 81 -13.20 4.71 6.09
C TRP A 81 -14.04 5.57 5.15
N LEU A 82 -14.35 6.79 5.60
CA LEU A 82 -15.11 7.79 4.88
C LEU A 82 -14.42 9.14 5.01
N GLN A 83 -14.12 9.76 3.88
CA GLN A 83 -13.51 11.07 3.77
C GLN A 83 -14.44 12.00 3.00
N THR A 84 -15.01 12.99 3.68
CA THR A 84 -15.87 14.01 3.06
C THR A 84 -15.15 15.35 3.07
N LYS A 85 -14.99 15.96 1.89
CA LYS A 85 -14.18 17.17 1.74
C LYS A 85 -14.76 18.14 0.72
N ALA A 86 -14.61 19.44 0.98
CA ALA A 86 -14.73 20.47 -0.03
C ALA A 86 -13.42 20.52 -0.83
N VAL A 87 -13.52 20.55 -2.16
CA VAL A 87 -12.39 20.67 -3.08
C VAL A 87 -12.55 21.94 -3.88
N TYR A 88 -11.56 22.82 -3.84
CA TYR A 88 -11.58 24.11 -4.50
C TYR A 88 -10.33 24.28 -5.36
N TYR A 89 -10.54 24.77 -6.58
CA TYR A 89 -9.48 25.11 -7.53
C TYR A 89 -9.40 26.64 -7.68
N PRO A 90 -8.77 27.39 -6.76
CA PRO A 90 -8.70 28.84 -6.84
C PRO A 90 -7.97 29.35 -8.10
N LEU A 91 -6.95 28.60 -8.55
CA LEU A 91 -6.20 28.84 -9.77
C LEU A 91 -6.09 27.53 -10.56
N ASP A 92 -5.72 27.63 -11.83
CA ASP A 92 -5.39 26.49 -12.70
C ASP A 92 -4.23 25.62 -12.19
N ILE A 93 -3.40 26.16 -11.29
CA ILE A 93 -2.26 25.48 -10.69
C ILE A 93 -2.40 25.21 -9.18
N ILE A 94 -3.53 25.54 -8.55
CA ILE A 94 -3.72 25.36 -7.10
C ILE A 94 -4.99 24.53 -6.85
N LYS A 95 -4.86 23.51 -5.99
CA LYS A 95 -5.98 22.73 -5.45
C LYS A 95 -5.94 22.78 -3.92
N VAL A 96 -7.06 23.12 -3.30
CA VAL A 96 -7.23 23.13 -1.85
C VAL A 96 -8.37 22.18 -1.49
N GLU A 97 -8.14 21.31 -0.52
CA GLU A 97 -9.12 20.38 0.01
C GLU A 97 -9.26 20.57 1.51
N ALA A 98 -10.49 20.58 2.03
CA ALA A 98 -10.76 20.71 3.47
C ALA A 98 -11.96 19.85 3.86
N GLY A 99 -11.84 19.07 4.93
CA GLY A 99 -12.84 18.09 5.30
C GLY A 99 -12.52 17.29 6.55
N VAL A 100 -13.06 16.08 6.61
CA VAL A 100 -12.86 15.13 7.70
C VAL A 100 -12.60 13.73 7.15
N HIS A 101 -11.72 12.99 7.81
CA HIS A 101 -11.51 11.56 7.62
C HIS A 101 -12.09 10.80 8.80
N MET A 102 -12.80 9.70 8.55
CA MET A 102 -13.44 8.88 9.57
C MET A 102 -13.15 7.40 9.32
N LEU A 103 -12.63 6.68 10.30
CA LEU A 103 -12.36 5.24 10.22
C LEU A 103 -13.23 4.46 11.23
N ARG A 104 -13.76 3.30 10.82
CA ARG A 104 -14.51 2.39 11.68
C ARG A 104 -14.26 0.94 11.33
N PHE A 105 -13.91 0.16 12.34
CA PHE A 105 -13.95 -1.30 12.28
C PHE A 105 -15.21 -1.83 12.97
N TRP A 106 -15.87 -2.80 12.35
CA TRP A 106 -17.04 -3.45 12.91
C TRP A 106 -16.62 -4.42 14.03
N GLY A 107 -17.26 -4.35 15.19
CA GLY A 107 -16.93 -5.21 16.33
C GLY A 107 -15.64 -4.86 17.07
N ALA A 108 -14.91 -3.82 16.66
CA ALA A 108 -13.72 -3.32 17.36
C ALA A 108 -14.04 -2.10 18.24
N ASN A 109 -13.31 -2.02 19.35
CA ASN A 109 -13.43 -0.96 20.36
C ASN A 109 -12.09 -0.28 20.66
N ARG A 110 -11.04 -0.52 19.87
CA ARG A 110 -9.78 0.22 19.91
C ARG A 110 -9.23 0.23 18.48
N TYR A 111 -8.76 1.39 18.06
CA TYR A 111 -8.08 1.55 16.79
C TYR A 111 -6.59 1.27 16.99
N PRO A 112 -5.91 0.58 16.06
CA PRO A 112 -4.46 0.54 16.06
C PRO A 112 -3.93 1.97 15.96
N ASN A 113 -3.02 2.38 16.85
CA ASN A 113 -2.33 3.68 16.76
C ASN A 113 -1.02 3.56 15.94
N VAL A 114 -0.44 2.35 15.91
CA VAL A 114 0.71 2.03 15.07
C VAL A 114 0.42 0.72 14.36
N ALA A 115 0.64 0.70 13.04
CA ALA A 115 0.16 -0.35 12.14
C ALA A 115 0.62 -1.79 12.48
N TYR A 116 1.59 -1.98 13.38
CA TYR A 116 2.10 -3.33 13.70
C TYR A 116 2.35 -3.60 15.19
N GLN A 117 2.73 -2.59 15.99
CA GLN A 117 2.98 -2.80 17.42
C GLN A 117 1.69 -2.78 18.26
N ASP A 118 0.58 -2.32 17.67
CA ASP A 118 -0.62 -1.96 18.42
C ASP A 118 -1.90 -2.55 17.81
N ILE A 119 -1.80 -3.66 17.04
CA ILE A 119 -3.00 -4.46 16.69
C ILE A 119 -3.60 -4.92 18.02
N ALA A 120 -4.68 -4.25 18.42
CA ALA A 120 -5.24 -4.37 19.75
C ALA A 120 -5.49 -5.84 20.10
N THR A 121 -4.85 -6.32 21.16
CA THR A 121 -5.18 -7.63 21.73
C THR A 121 -6.66 -7.60 22.11
N TRP A 122 -7.44 -8.53 21.56
CA TRP A 122 -8.88 -8.63 21.84
C TRP A 122 -9.10 -8.71 23.36
N LYS A 123 -9.75 -7.69 23.92
CA LYS A 123 -10.20 -7.66 25.31
C LYS A 123 -11.72 -7.54 25.29
N GLY A 124 -12.39 -8.64 25.59
CA GLY A 124 -13.84 -8.83 25.43
C GLY A 124 -14.77 -7.93 26.24
N ASP A 125 -14.29 -6.90 26.95
CA ASP A 125 -15.10 -6.05 27.82
C ASP A 125 -14.63 -4.58 27.89
N GLN A 126 -14.42 -3.92 26.75
CA GLN A 126 -14.16 -2.48 26.72
C GLN A 126 -14.98 -1.79 25.63
N TYR A 127 -16.09 -1.17 26.00
CA TYR A 127 -16.90 -0.33 25.10
C TYR A 127 -16.19 1.01 24.82
N GLN A 128 -15.53 1.18 23.67
CA GLN A 128 -15.27 2.53 23.14
C GLN A 128 -16.33 2.86 22.08
N LYS A 129 -16.97 4.02 22.27
CA LYS A 129 -18.11 4.49 21.49
C LYS A 129 -17.60 5.37 20.35
N GLY A 130 -17.93 5.05 19.09
CA GLY A 130 -17.88 6.01 17.98
C GLY A 130 -16.93 5.70 16.82
N LEU A 131 -16.58 6.76 16.08
CA LEU A 131 -15.71 6.78 14.90
C LEU A 131 -14.33 7.35 15.29
N HIS A 132 -13.24 6.86 14.69
CA HIS A 132 -11.96 7.57 14.72
C HIS A 132 -12.05 8.70 13.70
N VAL A 133 -11.92 9.95 14.14
CA VAL A 133 -12.18 11.13 13.30
C VAL A 133 -10.98 12.05 13.32
N LEU A 134 -10.48 12.38 12.14
CA LEU A 134 -9.34 13.28 11.94
C LEU A 134 -9.77 14.45 11.03
N PRO A 135 -9.28 15.68 11.28
CA PRO A 135 -9.40 16.75 10.30
C PRO A 135 -8.63 16.36 9.04
N PHE A 136 -9.12 16.79 7.88
CA PHE A 136 -8.46 16.60 6.60
C PHE A 136 -8.25 17.95 5.93
N PHE A 137 -7.02 18.30 5.59
CA PHE A 137 -6.68 19.51 4.87
C PHE A 137 -5.50 19.27 3.93
N ARG A 138 -5.66 19.57 2.65
CA ARG A 138 -4.60 19.50 1.65
C ARG A 138 -4.51 20.79 0.87
N ALA A 139 -3.31 21.37 0.80
CA ALA A 139 -2.99 22.42 -0.15
C ALA A 139 -1.96 21.90 -1.15
N GLN A 140 -2.28 21.98 -2.44
CA GLN A 140 -1.40 21.54 -3.51
C GLN A 140 -1.17 22.66 -4.52
N VAL A 141 0.08 22.79 -4.97
CA VAL A 141 0.48 23.66 -6.08
C VAL A 141 1.23 22.87 -7.14
N ALA A 142 0.80 23.00 -8.40
CA ALA A 142 1.51 22.50 -9.57
C ALA A 142 2.43 23.61 -10.11
N LEU A 143 3.72 23.57 -9.75
CA LEU A 143 4.70 24.57 -10.23
C LEU A 143 5.00 24.43 -11.73
N SER A 144 4.73 23.25 -12.29
CA SER A 144 4.72 22.95 -13.73
C SER A 144 3.91 21.67 -13.96
N GLU A 145 3.74 21.26 -15.23
CA GLU A 145 3.20 19.95 -15.61
C GLU A 145 3.92 18.75 -14.97
N HIS A 146 5.16 18.95 -14.50
CA HIS A 146 6.00 17.90 -13.95
C HIS A 146 6.19 17.99 -12.44
N VAL A 147 5.90 19.12 -11.80
CA VAL A 147 6.30 19.39 -10.40
C VAL A 147 5.09 19.76 -9.56
N ASN A 148 4.83 19.01 -8.49
CA ASN A 148 3.81 19.34 -7.51
C ASN A 148 4.41 19.39 -6.10
N ILE A 149 3.94 20.35 -5.31
CA ILE A 149 4.19 20.42 -3.86
C ILE A 149 2.85 20.29 -3.15
N VAL A 150 2.81 19.47 -2.11
CA VAL A 150 1.63 19.19 -1.30
C VAL A 150 1.95 19.45 0.16
N LEU A 151 1.06 20.15 0.86
CA LEU A 151 1.13 20.51 2.27
C LEU A 151 -0.15 20.07 2.99
N GLY A 152 -0.01 19.62 4.24
CA GLY A 152 -1.12 19.02 5.00
C GLY A 152 -1.23 17.54 4.69
N ASP A 153 -2.44 16.99 4.57
CA ASP A 153 -2.67 15.60 4.17
C ASP A 153 -2.04 15.32 2.79
N ILE A 154 -1.03 14.46 2.75
CA ILE A 154 -0.28 14.12 1.53
C ILE A 154 -0.98 12.99 0.75
N TYR A 155 -0.52 12.69 -0.46
CA TYR A 155 -0.96 11.50 -1.19
C TYR A 155 -0.20 10.27 -0.68
N GLY A 156 -0.69 9.73 0.43
CA GLY A 156 -0.09 8.60 1.15
C GLY A 156 -0.47 7.20 0.64
N GLY A 157 0.01 6.18 1.35
CA GLY A 157 -0.37 4.79 1.11
C GLY A 157 0.05 4.25 -0.27
N ALA A 158 -0.88 3.64 -1.01
CA ALA A 158 -0.60 3.05 -2.31
C ALA A 158 -0.07 4.07 -3.35
N ASN A 159 -0.29 5.37 -3.14
CA ASN A 159 0.24 6.43 -3.99
C ASN A 159 1.78 6.44 -4.04
N HIS A 160 2.46 6.00 -2.98
CA HIS A 160 3.93 5.96 -2.91
C HIS A 160 4.57 4.87 -3.78
N ASN A 161 3.81 3.88 -4.27
CA ASN A 161 4.32 2.78 -5.12
C ASN A 161 5.46 1.94 -4.50
N LEU A 162 5.50 1.86 -3.17
CA LEU A 162 6.50 1.07 -2.45
C LEU A 162 6.29 -0.44 -2.63
N ILE A 163 7.38 -1.21 -2.60
CA ILE A 163 7.33 -2.67 -2.60
C ILE A 163 6.85 -3.22 -1.25
N GLU A 164 6.26 -4.41 -1.25
CA GLU A 164 5.65 -5.04 -0.06
C GLU A 164 6.61 -5.19 1.13
N PRO A 165 7.92 -5.50 0.94
CA PRO A 165 8.88 -5.50 2.05
C PRO A 165 9.08 -4.14 2.73
N LEU A 166 8.79 -3.03 2.04
CA LEU A 166 8.93 -1.66 2.56
C LEU A 166 7.60 -1.06 3.01
N TYR A 167 6.46 -1.48 2.43
CA TYR A 167 5.14 -0.93 2.74
C TYR A 167 4.01 -1.94 2.48
N PHE A 168 3.20 -2.23 3.50
CA PHE A 168 2.15 -3.22 3.39
C PHE A 168 0.89 -2.61 2.75
N PRO A 169 0.27 -3.27 1.75
CA PRO A 169 -0.95 -2.76 1.14
C PRO A 169 -2.12 -2.55 2.11
N GLU A 170 -2.19 -3.30 3.21
CA GLU A 170 -3.25 -3.15 4.22
C GLU A 170 -3.24 -1.80 4.94
N LEU A 171 -2.12 -1.07 4.91
CA LEU A 171 -2.04 0.29 5.46
C LEU A 171 -3.04 1.25 4.80
N ASN A 172 -3.50 0.97 3.58
CA ASN A 172 -4.59 1.73 2.93
C ASN A 172 -5.96 1.57 3.63
N LEU A 173 -6.08 0.59 4.54
CA LEU A 173 -7.29 0.28 5.30
C LEU A 173 -7.17 0.70 6.77
N THR A 174 -5.96 0.63 7.31
CA THR A 174 -5.72 0.68 8.76
C THR A 174 -4.94 1.90 9.24
N ALA A 175 -4.14 2.53 8.38
CA ALA A 175 -3.34 3.69 8.76
C ALA A 175 -4.17 4.98 8.71
N ASP A 176 -3.83 5.91 9.59
CA ASP A 176 -4.31 7.28 9.51
C ASP A 176 -3.77 7.96 8.23
N PRO A 177 -4.49 8.94 7.67
CA PRO A 177 -3.96 9.75 6.56
C PRO A 177 -2.62 10.39 6.94
N GLU A 178 -1.65 10.23 6.05
CA GLU A 178 -0.32 10.83 6.23
C GLU A 178 -0.42 12.36 6.05
N MET A 179 0.25 13.11 6.93
CA MET A 179 0.18 14.58 6.96
C MET A 179 1.56 15.22 7.09
N GLY A 180 1.86 16.22 6.26
CA GLY A 180 3.12 16.96 6.32
C GLY A 180 3.46 17.63 5.00
N LEU A 181 4.54 17.19 4.37
CA LEU A 181 5.08 17.76 3.13
C LEU A 181 5.34 16.64 2.13
N GLN A 182 4.94 16.83 0.88
CA GLN A 182 5.27 15.93 -0.21
C GLN A 182 5.68 16.70 -1.46
N PHE A 183 6.72 16.21 -2.12
CA PHE A 183 7.21 16.69 -3.41
C PHE A 183 7.06 15.58 -4.44
N LEU A 184 6.33 15.87 -5.51
CA LEU A 184 6.09 14.96 -6.62
C LEU A 184 6.73 15.53 -7.88
N TYR A 185 7.54 14.72 -8.54
CA TYR A 185 8.07 15.01 -9.85
C TYR A 185 7.78 13.86 -10.82
N ASN A 186 7.29 14.17 -12.01
CA ASN A 186 7.08 13.17 -13.05
C ASN A 186 7.66 13.67 -14.37
N SER A 187 8.44 12.82 -15.04
CA SER A 187 8.97 13.08 -16.37
C SER A 187 9.04 11.80 -17.19
N ARG A 188 9.42 11.94 -18.46
CA ARG A 188 9.70 10.78 -19.33
C ARG A 188 10.88 9.93 -18.85
N PHE A 189 11.81 10.50 -18.08
CA PHE A 189 13.04 9.83 -17.66
C PHE A 189 12.96 9.23 -16.26
N PHE A 190 12.20 9.87 -15.37
CA PHE A 190 11.92 9.33 -14.05
C PHE A 190 10.70 9.97 -13.42
N ASP A 191 10.09 9.27 -12.48
CA ASP A 191 9.20 9.82 -11.47
C ASP A 191 9.89 9.82 -10.10
N LEU A 192 9.47 10.72 -9.23
CA LEU A 192 9.96 10.90 -7.88
C LEU A 192 8.79 11.32 -6.99
N ASP A 193 8.60 10.58 -5.91
CA ASP A 193 7.76 10.92 -4.78
C ASP A 193 8.65 10.95 -3.54
N THR A 194 8.73 12.09 -2.86
CA THR A 194 9.39 12.18 -1.56
C THR A 194 8.50 12.91 -0.59
N TRP A 195 8.44 12.41 0.64
CA TRP A 195 7.49 12.89 1.62
C TRP A 195 8.05 12.85 3.03
N LEU A 196 7.42 13.68 3.86
CA LEU A 196 7.55 13.74 5.30
C LEU A 196 6.14 13.66 5.86
N ASN A 197 5.88 12.61 6.62
CA ASN A 197 4.66 12.39 7.38
C ASN A 197 4.94 12.64 8.87
N TRP A 198 4.35 13.70 9.40
CA TRP A 198 4.53 14.14 10.76
C TRP A 198 3.47 13.48 11.66
N GLU A 199 3.91 12.56 12.52
CA GLU A 199 3.02 11.73 13.34
C GLU A 199 2.78 12.37 14.72
N SER A 200 3.83 12.99 15.28
CA SER A 200 3.80 13.60 16.60
C SER A 200 4.77 14.78 16.67
N PHE A 201 4.26 15.96 16.96
CA PHE A 201 5.06 17.16 17.23
C PHE A 201 5.22 17.37 18.74
N ILE A 202 6.33 17.97 19.16
CA ILE A 202 6.57 18.34 20.56
C ILE A 202 6.81 19.84 20.68
N PHE A 203 6.22 20.45 21.69
CA PHE A 203 6.62 21.76 22.20
C PHE A 203 7.61 21.61 23.35
N LYS A 204 8.22 22.73 23.75
CA LYS A 204 9.08 22.77 24.93
C LYS A 204 8.28 22.30 26.15
N ASP A 205 8.88 21.41 26.94
CA ASP A 205 8.32 20.81 28.17
C ASP A 205 7.20 19.76 27.93
N ASP A 206 6.95 19.36 26.69
CA ASP A 206 6.09 18.20 26.40
C ASP A 206 6.75 16.89 26.89
N THR A 207 5.93 15.93 27.31
CA THR A 207 6.38 14.68 27.93
C THR A 207 6.28 13.46 27.02
N HIS A 208 5.83 13.63 25.77
CA HIS A 208 5.77 12.59 24.74
C HIS A 208 6.90 12.75 23.72
N GLN A 209 7.16 11.70 22.93
CA GLN A 209 8.20 11.73 21.90
C GLN A 209 7.72 12.41 20.63
N GLU A 210 8.65 13.12 19.98
CA GLU A 210 8.48 13.55 18.59
C GLU A 210 8.55 12.32 17.69
N ALA A 211 7.71 12.23 16.67
CA ALA A 211 7.76 11.15 15.72
C ALA A 211 7.37 11.64 14.32
N PHE A 212 8.15 11.23 13.33
CA PHE A 212 7.82 11.43 11.94
C PHE A 212 8.37 10.28 11.10
N SER A 213 7.66 9.97 10.04
CA SER A 213 8.10 9.08 8.98
C SER A 213 8.42 9.89 7.73
N PHE A 214 9.32 9.37 6.91
CA PHE A 214 9.70 10.00 5.65
C PHE A 214 10.03 8.94 4.62
N GLY A 215 9.99 9.32 3.36
CA GLY A 215 10.32 8.39 2.31
C GLY A 215 10.67 9.01 0.98
N VAL A 216 11.13 8.14 0.11
CA VAL A 216 11.43 8.40 -1.28
C VAL A 216 11.03 7.18 -2.11
N SER A 217 10.42 7.41 -3.25
CA SER A 217 10.09 6.40 -4.24
C SER A 217 10.34 6.98 -5.61
N THR A 218 11.22 6.35 -6.38
CA THR A 218 11.55 6.79 -7.73
C THR A 218 11.69 5.61 -8.66
N ARG A 219 11.26 5.81 -9.90
CA ARG A 219 11.50 4.89 -11.01
C ARG A 219 12.26 5.61 -12.11
N VAL A 220 13.50 5.20 -12.36
CA VAL A 220 14.25 5.63 -13.53
C VAL A 220 13.80 4.80 -14.73
N LYS A 221 13.37 5.47 -15.80
CA LYS A 221 12.77 4.89 -17.00
C LYS A 221 13.82 4.90 -18.11
N PHE A 222 14.16 3.72 -18.64
CA PHE A 222 15.10 3.63 -19.76
C PHE A 222 14.43 3.85 -21.12
N ASN A 223 13.11 3.69 -21.17
CA ASN A 223 12.29 3.92 -22.36
C ASN A 223 10.84 4.21 -21.97
N ASP A 224 10.00 4.53 -22.96
CA ASP A 224 8.58 4.85 -22.76
C ASP A 224 7.84 3.68 -22.08
N PRO A 225 7.14 3.91 -20.94
CA PRO A 225 6.32 2.91 -20.26
C PRO A 225 5.29 2.18 -21.15
N GLU A 226 4.84 2.82 -22.23
CA GLU A 226 3.87 2.25 -23.18
C GLU A 226 4.54 1.41 -24.28
N SER A 227 5.87 1.31 -24.30
CA SER A 227 6.61 0.45 -25.25
C SER A 227 6.26 -1.02 -25.05
N CYS A 228 6.37 -1.84 -26.11
CA CYS A 228 6.19 -3.30 -26.02
C CYS A 228 7.03 -3.92 -24.90
N PHE A 229 8.31 -3.52 -24.77
CA PHE A 229 9.12 -3.82 -23.60
C PHE A 229 9.53 -2.53 -22.93
N HIS A 230 9.21 -2.36 -21.65
CA HIS A 230 9.62 -1.25 -20.82
C HIS A 230 10.59 -1.71 -19.74
N PHE A 231 11.74 -1.05 -19.64
CA PHE A 231 12.77 -1.33 -18.65
C PHE A 231 12.94 -0.14 -17.71
N TYR A 232 13.11 -0.44 -16.44
CA TYR A 232 13.25 0.57 -15.40
C TYR A 232 14.08 0.11 -14.22
N LEU A 233 14.49 1.07 -13.39
CA LEU A 233 15.23 0.87 -12.15
C LEU A 233 14.44 1.55 -11.02
N PRO A 234 13.79 0.79 -10.12
CA PRO A 234 13.19 1.35 -8.91
C PRO A 234 14.24 1.63 -7.83
N VAL A 235 14.15 2.78 -7.17
CA VAL A 235 14.87 3.09 -5.92
C VAL A 235 13.86 3.61 -4.91
N GLN A 236 13.86 3.03 -3.72
CA GLN A 236 12.86 3.29 -2.69
C GLN A 236 13.51 3.36 -1.32
N GLY A 237 12.94 4.15 -0.43
CA GLY A 237 13.37 4.21 0.95
C GLY A 237 12.28 4.77 1.85
N THR A 238 12.24 4.25 3.06
CA THR A 238 11.38 4.73 4.14
C THR A 238 12.21 4.86 5.41
N GLY A 239 11.87 5.84 6.24
CA GLY A 239 12.49 6.05 7.52
C GLY A 239 11.45 6.40 8.57
N GLN A 240 11.71 6.00 9.81
CA GLN A 240 11.00 6.50 10.97
C GLN A 240 12.01 7.09 11.94
N HIS A 241 11.76 8.33 12.33
CA HIS A 241 12.48 9.01 13.39
C HIS A 241 11.58 9.12 14.61
N ARG A 242 12.13 8.78 15.78
CA ARG A 242 11.52 9.04 17.09
C ARG A 242 12.50 9.86 17.91
N GLY A 243 12.14 11.11 18.18
CA GLY A 243 12.95 12.12 18.83
C GLY A 243 12.57 12.35 20.30
N GLY A 244 13.54 12.86 21.07
CA GLY A 244 13.41 13.09 22.51
C GLY A 244 14.57 13.86 23.13
N GLU A 245 15.11 14.88 22.44
CA GLU A 245 16.25 15.68 22.98
C GLU A 245 15.92 16.39 24.32
N LEU A 246 14.64 16.57 24.65
CA LEU A 246 14.18 17.30 25.84
C LEU A 246 13.73 16.39 27.01
N ILE A 247 13.80 15.06 26.87
CA ILE A 247 13.35 14.10 27.90
C ILE A 247 14.47 13.09 28.17
N GLU A 248 15.14 13.20 29.33
CA GLU A 248 16.29 12.35 29.75
C GLU A 248 16.04 10.82 29.73
N ILE A 249 14.78 10.39 29.59
CA ILE A 249 14.34 8.99 29.77
C ILE A 249 14.18 8.25 28.44
N HIS A 250 14.22 8.95 27.30
CA HIS A 250 13.89 8.39 25.99
C HIS A 250 14.99 8.66 24.96
N SER A 251 15.67 7.62 24.49
CA SER A 251 16.71 7.73 23.46
C SER A 251 16.13 8.04 22.08
N VAL A 252 16.85 8.88 21.32
CA VAL A 252 16.58 9.11 19.90
C VAL A 252 16.78 7.80 19.14
N ALA A 253 15.84 7.47 18.26
CA ALA A 253 15.94 6.32 17.39
C ALA A 253 15.56 6.67 15.95
N THR A 254 16.41 6.25 15.02
CA THR A 254 16.17 6.40 13.58
C THR A 254 16.31 5.05 12.92
N LEU A 255 15.22 4.58 12.31
CA LEU A 255 15.17 3.32 11.57
C LEU A 255 14.99 3.62 10.08
N LEU A 256 15.69 2.88 9.22
CA LEU A 256 15.63 3.04 7.77
C LEU A 256 15.40 1.69 7.07
N ASN A 257 14.56 1.69 6.05
CA ASN A 257 14.52 0.68 5.01
C ASN A 257 14.84 1.31 3.66
N GLY A 258 15.57 0.59 2.81
CA GLY A 258 15.87 1.00 1.44
C GLY A 258 15.80 -0.18 0.49
N ALA A 259 15.48 0.07 -0.76
CA ALA A 259 15.51 -0.93 -1.82
C ALA A 259 15.96 -0.31 -3.15
N ALA A 260 16.68 -1.09 -3.95
CA ALA A 260 17.00 -0.76 -5.32
C ALA A 260 16.97 -2.02 -6.18
N GLY A 261 16.47 -1.91 -7.39
CA GLY A 261 16.25 -3.09 -8.23
C GLY A 261 16.30 -2.83 -9.72
N ILE A 262 15.86 -3.83 -10.49
CA ILE A 262 15.66 -3.74 -11.93
C ILE A 262 14.32 -4.36 -12.29
N GLY A 263 13.60 -3.71 -13.21
CA GLY A 263 12.29 -4.13 -13.64
C GLY A 263 12.16 -4.17 -15.16
N ALA A 264 11.38 -5.13 -15.64
CA ALA A 264 10.98 -5.27 -17.02
C ALA A 264 9.47 -5.50 -17.10
N LEU A 265 8.79 -4.76 -17.96
CA LEU A 265 7.38 -4.90 -18.27
C LEU A 265 7.23 -5.23 -19.76
N TRP A 266 6.61 -6.35 -20.06
CA TRP A 266 6.18 -6.69 -21.41
C TRP A 266 4.72 -6.31 -21.59
N ASN A 267 4.48 -5.23 -22.34
CA ASN A 267 3.16 -4.84 -22.82
C ASN A 267 2.85 -5.63 -24.09
N THR A 268 1.84 -6.48 -24.04
CA THR A 268 1.55 -7.44 -25.11
C THR A 268 0.79 -6.80 -26.28
N GLY A 269 0.19 -5.63 -26.05
CA GLY A 269 -0.76 -4.99 -26.96
C GLY A 269 -2.10 -5.73 -27.10
N HIS A 270 -2.33 -6.80 -26.34
CA HIS A 270 -3.54 -7.61 -26.45
C HIS A 270 -4.60 -7.19 -25.40
N PRO A 271 -5.89 -7.11 -25.76
CA PRO A 271 -6.93 -6.57 -24.86
C PRO A 271 -7.21 -7.44 -23.62
N VAL A 272 -7.01 -8.75 -23.73
CA VAL A 272 -7.19 -9.71 -22.61
C VAL A 272 -5.90 -9.88 -21.81
N PHE A 273 -4.90 -10.55 -22.35
CA PHE A 273 -3.60 -10.69 -21.70
C PHE A 273 -2.79 -9.41 -21.89
N LYS A 274 -2.81 -8.47 -20.96
CA LYS A 274 -2.36 -7.08 -21.15
C LYS A 274 -0.85 -6.90 -20.99
N ASN A 275 -0.31 -7.42 -19.89
CA ASN A 275 1.10 -7.28 -19.61
C ASN A 275 1.64 -8.40 -18.70
N VAL A 276 2.96 -8.53 -18.70
CA VAL A 276 3.73 -9.32 -17.73
C VAL A 276 4.83 -8.44 -17.16
N ASN A 277 4.97 -8.39 -15.84
CA ASN A 277 6.01 -7.67 -15.15
C ASN A 277 6.92 -8.64 -14.40
N LEU A 278 8.22 -8.33 -14.39
CA LEU A 278 9.25 -8.99 -13.62
C LEU A 278 10.10 -7.91 -12.96
N GLU A 279 10.35 -8.03 -11.66
CA GLU A 279 11.19 -7.10 -10.90
C GLU A 279 12.04 -7.86 -9.89
N PHE A 280 13.29 -7.42 -9.73
CA PHE A 280 14.26 -7.96 -8.79
C PHE A 280 14.88 -6.82 -8.00
N ASP A 281 14.72 -6.83 -6.69
CA ASP A 281 15.17 -5.79 -5.78
C ASP A 281 16.10 -6.36 -4.71
N ALA A 282 17.15 -5.62 -4.41
CA ALA A 282 17.90 -5.77 -3.18
C ALA A 282 17.36 -4.75 -2.17
N ALA A 283 17.07 -5.21 -0.96
CA ALA A 283 16.57 -4.38 0.13
C ALA A 283 17.50 -4.43 1.33
N GLY A 284 17.54 -3.34 2.09
CA GLY A 284 18.37 -3.16 3.26
C GLY A 284 17.61 -2.49 4.40
N TYR A 285 18.01 -2.81 5.62
CA TYR A 285 17.51 -2.24 6.86
C TYR A 285 18.69 -1.74 7.68
N THR A 286 18.52 -0.60 8.37
CA THR A 286 19.47 -0.15 9.40
C THR A 286 18.79 0.63 10.51
N GLN A 287 19.24 0.42 11.75
CA GLN A 287 18.97 1.26 12.90
C GLN A 287 20.16 2.22 13.06
N GLN A 288 20.02 3.44 12.54
CA GLN A 288 21.09 4.43 12.54
C GLN A 288 21.37 4.98 13.95
N SER A 289 20.35 5.03 14.80
CA SER A 289 20.47 5.43 16.21
C SER A 289 19.44 4.69 17.07
N GLY A 290 19.74 4.57 18.36
CA GLY A 290 18.93 3.81 19.32
C GLY A 290 19.27 2.32 19.36
N SER A 291 18.59 1.60 20.24
CA SER A 291 18.71 0.14 20.42
C SER A 291 17.32 -0.50 20.56
N LEU A 292 16.37 -0.07 19.71
CA LEU A 292 14.98 -0.51 19.76
C LEU A 292 14.79 -1.92 19.21
N LEU A 293 15.58 -2.26 18.18
CA LEU A 293 15.50 -3.54 17.47
C LEU A 293 16.74 -4.39 17.77
N PRO A 294 16.62 -5.73 17.70
CA PRO A 294 17.70 -6.65 18.05
C PRO A 294 18.84 -6.71 17.01
N PHE A 295 18.65 -6.10 15.84
CA PHE A 295 19.62 -6.04 14.75
C PHE A 295 19.91 -4.58 14.40
N ASP A 296 21.18 -4.24 14.20
CA ASP A 296 21.60 -2.91 13.76
C ASP A 296 21.47 -2.72 12.25
N SER A 297 21.56 -3.81 11.48
CA SER A 297 21.39 -3.81 10.03
C SER A 297 21.00 -5.19 9.51
N GLY A 298 20.43 -5.23 8.31
CA GLY A 298 20.06 -6.47 7.63
C GLY A 298 19.79 -6.24 6.15
N TYR A 299 19.66 -7.32 5.38
CA TYR A 299 19.45 -7.24 3.94
C TYR A 299 18.55 -8.36 3.43
N GLY A 300 17.96 -8.17 2.25
CA GLY A 300 17.13 -9.16 1.59
C GLY A 300 17.10 -9.03 0.09
N LEU A 301 16.67 -10.10 -0.57
CA LEU A 301 16.45 -10.16 -2.02
C LEU A 301 14.98 -10.45 -2.27
N TYR A 302 14.35 -9.60 -3.07
CA TYR A 302 12.96 -9.70 -3.49
C TYR A 302 12.91 -9.93 -4.99
N ALA A 303 12.23 -10.98 -5.42
CA ALA A 303 11.91 -11.20 -6.82
C ALA A 303 10.40 -11.29 -6.95
N ARG A 304 9.79 -10.46 -7.80
CA ARG A 304 8.36 -10.49 -8.05
C ARG A 304 8.04 -10.60 -9.53
N ALA A 305 6.90 -11.24 -9.80
CA ALA A 305 6.33 -11.36 -11.13
C ALA A 305 4.83 -11.11 -11.06
N SER A 306 4.27 -10.47 -12.08
CA SER A 306 2.83 -10.36 -12.23
C SER A 306 2.39 -10.46 -13.68
N ALA A 307 1.15 -10.91 -13.90
CA ALA A 307 0.51 -10.89 -15.19
C ALA A 307 -0.90 -10.30 -15.09
N ASP A 308 -1.19 -9.29 -15.91
CA ASP A 308 -2.49 -8.66 -15.98
C ASP A 308 -3.32 -9.31 -17.09
N ILE A 309 -4.44 -9.92 -16.71
CA ILE A 309 -5.32 -10.67 -17.59
C ILE A 309 -6.75 -10.16 -17.41
N TYR A 310 -7.19 -9.31 -18.34
CA TYR A 310 -8.47 -8.62 -18.28
C TYR A 310 -8.59 -7.83 -16.96
N ASP A 311 -9.58 -8.10 -16.13
CA ASP A 311 -9.78 -7.50 -14.81
C ASP A 311 -9.09 -8.27 -13.68
N PHE A 312 -8.28 -9.27 -14.01
CA PHE A 312 -7.53 -10.07 -13.05
C PHE A 312 -6.03 -9.75 -13.10
N ARG A 313 -5.38 -9.89 -11.97
CA ARG A 313 -3.93 -9.93 -11.85
C ARG A 313 -3.51 -11.17 -11.08
N ILE A 314 -2.58 -11.92 -11.65
CA ILE A 314 -1.87 -12.98 -10.93
C ILE A 314 -0.52 -12.40 -10.53
N LYS A 315 -0.17 -12.49 -9.25
CA LYS A 315 1.10 -12.02 -8.70
C LYS A 315 1.79 -13.14 -7.93
N THR A 316 3.11 -13.13 -7.96
CA THR A 316 3.92 -14.04 -7.16
C THR A 316 5.23 -13.36 -6.78
N SER A 317 5.77 -13.73 -5.63
CA SER A 317 7.09 -13.27 -5.23
C SER A 317 7.86 -14.32 -4.45
N TYR A 318 9.18 -14.23 -4.52
CA TYR A 318 10.13 -14.91 -3.68
C TYR A 318 10.91 -13.88 -2.87
N TRP A 319 11.08 -14.15 -1.58
CA TRP A 319 11.83 -13.31 -0.68
C TRP A 319 12.73 -14.16 0.21
N LYS A 320 13.95 -13.68 0.42
CA LYS A 320 14.89 -14.21 1.39
C LYS A 320 15.66 -13.06 2.02
N CYS A 321 15.80 -13.06 3.33
CA CYS A 321 16.56 -12.02 4.03
C CYS A 321 17.43 -12.58 5.14
N HIS A 322 18.39 -11.76 5.58
CA HIS A 322 19.25 -11.97 6.74
C HIS A 322 19.11 -10.75 7.65
N GLU A 323 18.59 -10.95 8.86
CA GLU A 323 18.42 -9.90 9.89
C GLU A 323 17.65 -8.64 9.45
N PHE A 324 16.97 -8.70 8.30
CA PHE A 324 16.18 -7.59 7.78
C PHE A 324 14.95 -7.36 8.65
N VAL A 325 14.69 -6.11 9.02
CA VAL A 325 13.48 -5.71 9.72
C VAL A 325 12.69 -4.77 8.82
N SER A 326 11.45 -5.15 8.53
CA SER A 326 10.51 -4.30 7.80
C SER A 326 9.89 -3.27 8.75
N LEU A 327 9.89 -1.99 8.38
CA LEU A 327 9.32 -0.91 9.19
C LEU A 327 7.82 -0.75 8.99
N PHE A 328 7.40 -0.63 7.71
CA PHE A 328 6.01 -0.44 7.32
C PHE A 328 5.49 -1.57 6.42
N GLY A 329 6.34 -2.55 6.09
CA GLY A 329 5.96 -3.70 5.27
C GLY A 329 5.33 -4.82 6.10
N PHE A 330 4.92 -5.89 5.41
CA PHE A 330 4.32 -7.03 6.08
C PHE A 330 5.37 -7.75 6.95
N PRO A 331 5.10 -8.04 8.25
CA PRO A 331 6.09 -8.62 9.16
C PRO A 331 6.72 -9.92 8.68
N SER A 332 6.05 -10.67 7.81
CA SER A 332 6.57 -11.92 7.26
C SER A 332 7.72 -11.73 6.26
N TYR A 333 8.03 -10.49 5.84
CA TYR A 333 9.25 -10.15 5.12
C TYR A 333 10.42 -9.82 6.06
N GLY A 334 10.17 -9.73 7.37
CA GLY A 334 11.19 -9.47 8.39
C GLY A 334 11.68 -10.72 9.12
N ALA A 335 12.80 -10.56 9.81
CA ALA A 335 13.38 -11.56 10.71
C ALA A 335 12.79 -11.53 12.13
N LEU A 336 11.84 -10.63 12.43
CA LEU A 336 11.23 -10.53 13.76
C LEU A 336 9.90 -11.28 13.84
N SER A 337 9.68 -11.99 14.95
CA SER A 337 8.34 -12.44 15.29
C SER A 337 7.55 -11.30 15.92
N THR A 338 6.37 -11.03 15.38
CA THR A 338 5.37 -10.13 16.02
C THR A 338 4.39 -10.90 16.90
N LYS A 339 4.41 -12.24 16.82
CA LYS A 339 3.56 -13.13 17.62
C LYS A 339 4.18 -13.49 18.96
N TYR A 340 5.50 -13.72 18.98
CA TYR A 340 6.26 -14.08 20.17
C TYR A 340 7.37 -13.05 20.39
N GLU A 341 7.15 -12.18 21.38
CA GLU A 341 8.12 -11.15 21.75
C GLU A 341 9.46 -11.78 22.17
N GLY A 342 10.57 -11.20 21.71
CA GLY A 342 11.91 -11.72 21.99
C GLY A 342 12.38 -12.84 21.06
N PHE A 343 11.60 -13.22 20.04
CA PHE A 343 11.96 -14.25 19.06
C PHE A 343 12.30 -13.66 17.69
N VAL A 344 13.32 -14.25 17.05
CA VAL A 344 13.77 -13.91 15.70
C VAL A 344 13.89 -15.16 14.82
N PHE A 345 13.80 -14.99 13.52
CA PHE A 345 13.98 -16.05 12.53
C PHE A 345 15.37 -15.96 11.90
N GLU A 346 16.05 -17.10 11.78
CA GLU A 346 17.33 -17.18 11.07
C GLU A 346 17.08 -17.36 9.57
N ASP A 347 17.59 -16.41 8.78
CA ASP A 347 17.53 -16.38 7.32
C ASP A 347 16.15 -16.73 6.71
N PRO A 348 15.06 -16.07 7.15
CA PRO A 348 13.71 -16.44 6.75
C PRO A 348 13.54 -16.32 5.23
N THR A 349 12.78 -17.26 4.68
CA THR A 349 12.47 -17.36 3.26
C THR A 349 10.98 -17.55 3.07
N SER A 350 10.38 -16.70 2.23
CA SER A 350 8.95 -16.71 1.95
C SER A 350 8.67 -16.74 0.46
N PHE A 351 7.71 -17.55 0.07
CA PHE A 351 7.09 -17.53 -1.25
C PHE A 351 5.66 -17.01 -1.13
N TYR A 352 5.21 -16.32 -2.17
CA TYR A 352 3.91 -15.68 -2.19
C TYR A 352 3.25 -15.89 -3.55
N ILE A 353 1.95 -16.15 -3.54
CA ILE A 353 1.09 -16.15 -4.72
C ILE A 353 -0.21 -15.42 -4.40
N GLY A 354 -0.62 -14.52 -5.27
CA GLY A 354 -1.83 -13.72 -5.12
C GLY A 354 -2.64 -13.68 -6.40
N LEU A 355 -3.96 -13.60 -6.24
CA LEU A 355 -4.92 -13.36 -7.31
C LEU A 355 -5.75 -12.13 -6.93
N GLU A 356 -5.67 -11.10 -7.75
CA GLU A 356 -6.52 -9.93 -7.65
C GLU A 356 -7.58 -9.95 -8.74
N TYR A 357 -8.79 -9.54 -8.40
CA TYR A 357 -9.79 -9.05 -9.32
C TYR A 357 -10.07 -7.60 -8.98
N SER A 358 -10.08 -6.73 -9.98
CA SER A 358 -10.48 -5.34 -9.78
C SER A 358 -11.36 -4.89 -10.94
N ARG A 359 -12.32 -4.00 -10.69
CA ARG A 359 -13.16 -3.45 -11.74
C ARG A 359 -13.70 -2.09 -11.35
N GLU A 360 -13.63 -1.16 -12.29
CA GLU A 360 -14.37 0.09 -12.23
C GLU A 360 -15.70 -0.09 -12.96
N PHE A 361 -16.82 0.16 -12.29
CA PHE A 361 -18.17 0.04 -12.87
C PHE A 361 -18.62 1.35 -13.51
N ALA A 362 -18.22 2.46 -12.93
CA ALA A 362 -18.43 3.82 -13.41
C ALA A 362 -17.38 4.73 -12.75
N LYS A 363 -17.20 5.95 -13.27
CA LYS A 363 -16.29 6.93 -12.68
C LYS A 363 -16.60 7.12 -11.19
N GLY A 364 -15.62 6.81 -10.35
CA GLY A 364 -15.74 6.89 -8.88
C GLY A 364 -16.39 5.68 -8.21
N PHE A 365 -16.63 4.57 -8.91
CA PHE A 365 -17.22 3.35 -8.35
C PHE A 365 -16.39 2.14 -8.76
N SER A 366 -15.59 1.61 -7.81
CA SER A 366 -14.65 0.53 -8.06
C SER A 366 -14.78 -0.58 -7.02
N MET A 367 -14.55 -1.82 -7.44
CA MET A 367 -14.47 -2.98 -6.54
C MET A 367 -13.15 -3.70 -6.73
N GLY A 368 -12.64 -4.27 -5.63
CA GLY A 368 -11.47 -5.14 -5.60
C GLY A 368 -11.75 -6.40 -4.80
N LEU A 369 -11.13 -7.51 -5.20
CA LEU A 369 -11.06 -8.77 -4.47
C LEU A 369 -9.62 -9.26 -4.52
N ASP A 370 -9.01 -9.61 -3.39
CA ASP A 370 -7.73 -10.31 -3.35
C ASP A 370 -7.84 -11.65 -2.64
N LEU A 371 -7.08 -12.62 -3.13
CA LEU A 371 -6.75 -13.87 -2.46
C LEU A 371 -5.24 -14.01 -2.49
N ASP A 372 -4.64 -14.03 -1.32
CA ASP A 372 -3.21 -14.02 -1.10
C ASP A 372 -2.80 -15.25 -0.28
N VAL A 373 -1.79 -15.98 -0.75
CA VAL A 373 -1.25 -17.17 -0.09
C VAL A 373 0.23 -16.98 0.13
N TYR A 374 0.63 -16.98 1.40
CA TYR A 374 2.01 -16.86 1.85
C TYR A 374 2.51 -18.22 2.32
N GLN A 375 3.58 -18.70 1.71
CA GLN A 375 4.26 -19.92 2.08
C GLN A 375 5.61 -19.58 2.72
N GLN A 376 5.70 -19.77 4.03
CA GLN A 376 6.93 -19.62 4.79
C GLN A 376 7.68 -20.95 4.80
N SER A 377 8.98 -20.90 4.55
CA SER A 377 9.84 -22.08 4.57
C SER A 377 10.12 -22.54 6.01
N ALA A 378 10.43 -23.82 6.17
CA ALA A 378 10.97 -24.33 7.41
C ALA A 378 12.33 -23.67 7.71
N GLY A 379 12.68 -23.54 8.98
CA GLY A 379 13.87 -22.83 9.40
C GLY A 379 14.11 -22.93 10.90
N THR A 380 14.85 -21.97 11.44
CA THR A 380 15.20 -21.89 12.85
C THR A 380 14.68 -20.59 13.43
N MET A 381 14.07 -20.67 14.61
CA MET A 381 13.69 -19.51 15.41
C MET A 381 14.63 -19.44 16.62
N ARG A 382 15.14 -18.26 16.96
CA ARG A 382 16.09 -18.01 18.05
C ARG A 382 15.49 -17.06 19.07
N VAL A 383 15.71 -17.33 20.35
CA VAL A 383 15.36 -16.44 21.47
C VAL A 383 16.50 -15.46 21.70
N ILE A 384 16.20 -14.16 21.67
CA ILE A 384 17.21 -13.11 21.84
C ILE A 384 17.86 -13.17 23.23
N ALA A 385 17.06 -13.42 24.27
CA ALA A 385 17.50 -13.32 25.66
C ALA A 385 18.55 -14.36 26.08
N ASN A 386 18.47 -15.59 25.55
CA ASN A 386 19.33 -16.70 25.97
C ASN A 386 20.01 -17.46 24.81
N GLY A 387 19.67 -17.14 23.55
CA GLY A 387 20.24 -17.77 22.37
C GLY A 387 19.66 -19.14 22.02
N ASP A 388 18.66 -19.63 22.74
CA ASP A 388 18.04 -20.93 22.46
C ASP A 388 17.41 -20.94 21.07
N THR A 389 17.59 -22.06 20.36
CA THR A 389 17.06 -22.25 19.00
C THR A 389 16.01 -23.35 18.95
N PHE A 390 14.98 -23.12 18.14
CA PHE A 390 13.85 -24.00 17.95
C PHE A 390 13.62 -24.23 16.45
N PRO A 391 13.50 -25.48 15.99
CA PRO A 391 13.15 -25.74 14.60
C PRO A 391 11.69 -25.35 14.35
N ILE A 392 11.44 -24.64 13.25
CA ILE A 392 10.11 -24.30 12.78
C ILE A 392 9.81 -25.04 11.47
N LYS A 393 8.58 -25.56 11.36
CA LYS A 393 8.09 -26.18 10.12
C LYS A 393 7.70 -25.11 9.10
N SER A 394 7.44 -25.53 7.87
CA SER A 394 6.84 -24.65 6.88
C SER A 394 5.38 -24.30 7.25
N TYR A 395 4.95 -23.08 6.99
CA TYR A 395 3.60 -22.60 7.27
C TYR A 395 2.96 -21.98 6.03
N THR A 396 1.65 -22.17 5.89
CA THR A 396 0.83 -21.53 4.87
C THR A 396 -0.14 -20.60 5.57
N ASP A 397 -0.11 -19.34 5.17
CA ASP A 397 -0.95 -18.26 5.67
C ASP A 397 -1.79 -17.75 4.50
N ILE A 398 -3.09 -17.52 4.72
CA ILE A 398 -4.03 -17.12 3.67
C ILE A 398 -4.67 -15.79 4.05
N SER A 399 -4.76 -14.87 3.09
CA SER A 399 -5.46 -13.60 3.20
C SER A 399 -6.54 -13.51 2.12
N VAL A 400 -7.74 -13.07 2.49
CA VAL A 400 -8.82 -12.79 1.54
C VAL A 400 -9.36 -11.40 1.81
N GLY A 401 -9.44 -10.57 0.77
CA GLY A 401 -9.98 -9.21 0.87
C GLY A 401 -11.06 -8.93 -0.15
N ILE A 402 -12.04 -8.13 0.26
CA ILE A 402 -13.04 -7.51 -0.61
C ILE A 402 -13.13 -6.02 -0.28
N TYR A 403 -13.13 -5.19 -1.33
CA TYR A 403 -13.11 -3.75 -1.22
C TYR A 403 -14.12 -3.13 -2.18
N LEU A 404 -14.82 -2.10 -1.72
CA LEU A 404 -15.70 -1.27 -2.54
C LEU A 404 -15.35 0.19 -2.29
N ARG A 405 -14.88 0.88 -3.33
CA ARG A 405 -14.64 2.33 -3.30
C ARG A 405 -15.76 3.09 -4.00
N ILE A 406 -16.24 4.12 -3.32
CA ILE A 406 -17.26 5.04 -3.80
C ILE A 406 -16.72 6.47 -3.59
N ASN A 407 -16.41 7.16 -4.68
CA ASN A 407 -15.86 8.52 -4.69
C ASN A 407 -16.59 9.40 -5.73
N PRO A 408 -17.86 9.76 -5.48
CA PRO A 408 -18.54 10.81 -6.24
C PRO A 408 -18.01 12.20 -5.87
N SER A 409 -18.06 13.08 -6.86
CA SER A 409 -17.80 14.52 -6.72
C SER A 409 -19.01 15.31 -7.19
N PHE A 410 -19.43 16.28 -6.39
CA PHE A 410 -20.60 17.11 -6.64
C PHE A 410 -20.16 18.57 -6.79
N LEU A 411 -20.24 19.12 -8.02
CA LEU A 411 -19.98 20.53 -8.26
C LEU A 411 -21.01 21.38 -7.50
N ILE A 412 -20.53 22.26 -6.61
CA ILE A 412 -21.36 23.19 -5.85
C ILE A 412 -21.46 24.52 -6.59
N LYS A 413 -20.33 25.05 -7.07
CA LYS A 413 -20.28 26.35 -7.72
C LYS A 413 -19.06 26.48 -8.61
N ARG A 414 -19.21 27.23 -9.70
CA ARG A 414 -18.11 27.78 -10.51
C ARG A 414 -18.11 29.30 -10.34
N PHE A 415 -16.98 29.87 -9.92
CA PHE A 415 -16.81 31.30 -9.61
C PHE A 415 -16.47 32.15 -10.82
#